data_AF-V5I3Q9-F1
#
_entry.id   AF-V5I3Q9-F1
#
_cell.length_a   1.000
_cell.length_b   1.000
_cell.length_c   1.000
_cell.angle_alpha   90.00
_cell.angle_beta   90.00
_cell.angle_gamma   90.00
#
_symmetry.space_group_name_H-M   'P 1'
#
loop_
_entity.id
_entity.type
_entity.pdbx_description
1 polymer ?
#
loop_
_entity_poly.entity_id
_entity_poly.type
_entity_poly.pdbx_seq_one_letter_code
_entity_poly.pdbx_strand_id
1 'polypeptide(L)'
;INGKNRLVPERVKRSLQSAFDRVLRTYVIPSGLHSSVARIRPSQSGPAKTFRIILKDGQWIDVDLVPVIEFRYPNWPSGIEKKDWMDKISPVDRNWFLVPKSPMSEPAMPDCSHLWRLDFQNMENRLIQDYGCVKPIIRLLKTTRDTYKWNLSSYSLKTFVMHQLLAKYDRGYWDPKNQGILFIKVLESLGHALDQSGPAIPFLFHPKMDLTEKIKKPTKRNISGTIKHIVRKLRESPDRCCELILGESGMPAPPDDVTQEAKFIPYVVHQTENSGGAWALVLD
;
A
#
# COMPACT_ATOMS: atom_id res chain seq x y z
N ILE A 1 21.75 -20.93 -4.37
CA ILE A 1 21.95 -21.66 -3.09
C ILE A 1 23.32 -21.29 -2.50
N ASN A 2 23.46 -21.09 -1.17
CA ASN A 2 24.76 -20.85 -0.50
C ASN A 2 25.44 -22.17 -0.08
N GLY A 3 26.63 -22.11 0.52
CA GLY A 3 27.37 -23.30 1.00
C GLY A 3 26.68 -24.10 2.12
N LYS A 4 25.51 -23.65 2.60
CA LYS A 4 24.66 -24.35 3.60
C LYS A 4 23.34 -24.82 2.99
N ASN A 5 23.26 -24.96 1.66
CA ASN A 5 22.05 -25.33 0.93
C ASN A 5 20.83 -24.41 1.14
N ARG A 6 21.05 -23.15 1.52
CA ARG A 6 19.96 -22.16 1.69
C ARG A 6 19.76 -21.32 0.43
N LEU A 7 18.50 -21.04 0.10
CA LEU A 7 18.17 -20.08 -0.94
C LEU A 7 18.37 -18.65 -0.41
N VAL A 8 19.27 -17.91 -1.06
CA VAL A 8 19.67 -16.56 -0.63
C VAL A 8 18.85 -15.51 -1.39
N PRO A 9 18.06 -14.68 -0.70
CA PRO A 9 17.27 -13.59 -1.28
C PRO A 9 18.03 -12.75 -2.31
N GLU A 10 19.22 -12.26 -1.94
CA GLU A 10 20.04 -11.38 -2.79
C GLU A 10 20.60 -12.08 -4.03
N ARG A 11 20.71 -13.41 -4.03
CA ARG A 11 21.09 -14.16 -5.25
C ARG A 11 19.89 -14.26 -6.20
N VAL A 12 18.70 -14.52 -5.68
CA VAL A 12 17.45 -14.58 -6.49
C VAL A 12 17.15 -13.21 -7.08
N LYS A 13 17.23 -12.16 -6.26
CA LYS A 13 17.04 -10.78 -6.70
C LYS A 13 18.00 -10.40 -7.82
N ARG A 14 19.31 -10.64 -7.67
CA ARG A 14 20.31 -10.35 -8.72
C ARG A 14 20.08 -11.12 -10.01
N SER A 15 19.65 -12.39 -9.90
CA SER A 15 19.31 -13.21 -11.07
C SER A 15 18.14 -12.59 -11.84
N LEU A 16 17.05 -12.23 -11.15
CA LEU A 16 15.90 -11.60 -11.78
C LEU A 16 16.25 -10.24 -12.39
N GLN A 17 17.02 -9.42 -11.66
CA GLN A 17 17.52 -8.13 -12.16
C GLN A 17 18.30 -8.31 -13.47
N SER A 18 19.18 -9.31 -13.54
CA SER A 18 19.97 -9.59 -14.74
C SER A 18 19.10 -10.01 -15.91
N ALA A 19 18.05 -10.81 -15.68
CA ALA A 19 17.10 -11.19 -16.71
C ALA A 19 16.33 -9.97 -17.25
N PHE A 20 15.81 -9.12 -16.37
CA PHE A 20 15.12 -7.88 -16.78
C PHE A 20 16.04 -6.89 -17.49
N ASP A 21 17.28 -6.72 -17.01
CA ASP A 21 18.24 -5.82 -17.66
C ASP A 21 18.58 -6.29 -19.09
N ARG A 22 18.52 -7.60 -19.37
CA ARG A 22 18.63 -8.13 -20.74
C ARG A 22 17.41 -7.77 -21.58
N VAL A 23 16.20 -7.95 -21.05
CA VAL A 23 14.96 -7.60 -21.75
C VAL A 23 14.91 -6.09 -22.04
N LEU A 24 15.25 -5.24 -21.07
CA LEU A 24 15.21 -3.78 -21.25
C LEU A 24 16.21 -3.28 -22.31
N ARG A 25 17.30 -4.00 -22.57
CA ARG A 25 18.27 -3.65 -23.63
C ARG A 25 17.70 -3.88 -25.03
N THR A 26 16.82 -4.87 -25.19
CA THR A 26 16.21 -5.21 -26.48
C THR A 26 14.80 -4.66 -26.63
N TYR A 27 14.19 -4.20 -25.55
CA TYR A 27 12.84 -3.65 -25.55
C TYR A 27 12.79 -2.33 -26.33
N VAL A 28 12.05 -2.35 -27.43
CA VAL A 28 11.73 -1.15 -28.21
C VAL A 28 10.41 -0.60 -27.70
N ILE A 29 10.42 0.65 -27.24
CA ILE A 29 9.19 1.35 -26.85
C ILE A 29 8.32 1.49 -28.11
N PRO A 30 7.06 1.00 -28.10
CA PRO A 30 6.18 1.14 -29.24
C PRO A 30 6.08 2.61 -29.68
N SER A 31 6.48 2.88 -30.91
CA SER A 31 6.37 4.19 -31.54
C SER A 31 4.98 4.33 -32.16
N GLY A 32 4.26 5.38 -31.78
CA GLY A 32 2.91 5.63 -32.26
C GLY A 32 2.22 6.78 -31.52
N LEU A 33 1.16 7.32 -32.14
CA LEU A 33 0.35 8.40 -31.58
C LEU A 33 -0.27 8.02 -30.22
N HIS A 34 -0.49 6.72 -29.99
CA HIS A 34 -1.13 6.18 -28.77
C HIS A 34 -0.16 5.82 -27.63
N SER A 35 1.16 5.91 -27.83
CA SER A 35 2.12 5.63 -26.76
C SER A 35 2.45 6.91 -26.00
N SER A 36 2.04 6.98 -24.72
CA SER A 36 2.38 8.08 -23.82
C SER A 36 3.79 7.98 -23.24
N VAL A 37 4.48 6.85 -23.45
CA VAL A 37 5.80 6.56 -22.89
C VAL A 37 6.89 7.19 -23.75
N ALA A 38 7.73 8.02 -23.13
CA ALA A 38 8.90 8.61 -23.76
C ALA A 38 10.16 7.75 -23.55
N ARG A 39 10.38 7.28 -22.32
CA ARG A 39 11.57 6.49 -21.97
C ARG A 39 11.36 5.65 -20.74
N ILE A 40 12.03 4.50 -20.65
CA ILE A 40 12.11 3.69 -19.44
C ILE A 40 13.55 3.75 -18.93
N ARG A 41 13.74 4.07 -17.64
CA ARG A 41 15.06 4.07 -16.99
C ARG A 41 15.07 3.11 -15.80
N PRO A 42 16.09 2.27 -15.63
CA PRO A 42 16.25 1.52 -14.40
C PRO A 42 16.51 2.49 -13.23
N SER A 43 15.88 2.22 -12.08
CA SER A 43 16.15 2.86 -10.80
C SER A 43 16.42 1.76 -9.76
N GLN A 44 17.22 2.02 -8.74
CA GLN A 44 17.45 1.03 -7.69
C GLN A 44 16.98 1.56 -6.34
N SER A 45 15.95 0.93 -5.78
CA SER A 45 15.53 1.13 -4.39
C SER A 45 14.93 -0.13 -3.78
N GLY A 46 15.49 -0.59 -2.66
CA GLY A 46 14.86 -1.64 -1.82
C GLY A 46 14.91 -3.07 -2.39
N PRO A 47 13.94 -3.95 -2.05
CA PRO A 47 13.88 -5.35 -2.50
C PRO A 47 13.45 -5.50 -3.96
N ALA A 48 12.88 -4.45 -4.55
CA ALA A 48 12.42 -4.42 -5.92
C ALA A 48 13.55 -4.08 -6.90
N LYS A 49 13.35 -4.46 -8.17
CA LYS A 49 13.92 -3.74 -9.31
C LYS A 49 12.92 -2.67 -9.69
N THR A 50 13.26 -1.42 -9.41
CA THR A 50 12.41 -0.27 -9.77
C THR A 50 12.74 0.19 -11.19
N PHE A 51 11.75 0.61 -11.94
CA PHE A 51 12.00 1.34 -13.18
C PHE A 51 11.10 2.56 -13.26
N ARG A 52 11.68 3.63 -13.79
CA ARG A 52 11.00 4.89 -14.03
C ARG A 52 10.54 4.93 -15.46
N ILE A 53 9.23 4.82 -15.66
CA ILE A 53 8.57 5.13 -16.92
C ILE A 53 8.41 6.65 -16.98
N ILE A 54 9.09 7.30 -17.90
CA ILE A 54 8.98 8.73 -18.17
C ILE A 54 7.98 8.89 -19.32
N LEU A 55 6.95 9.70 -19.09
CA LEU A 55 5.91 10.02 -20.06
C LEU A 55 6.35 11.22 -20.93
N LYS A 56 5.67 11.39 -22.08
CA LYS A 56 5.98 12.46 -23.04
C LYS A 56 5.73 13.87 -22.50
N ASP A 57 4.83 14.01 -21.54
CA ASP A 57 4.53 15.25 -20.82
C ASP A 57 5.53 15.57 -19.69
N GLY A 58 6.54 14.72 -19.50
CA GLY A 58 7.56 14.88 -18.45
C GLY A 58 7.18 14.28 -17.10
N GLN A 59 5.93 13.81 -16.91
CA GLN A 59 5.55 13.05 -15.73
C GLN A 59 6.27 11.69 -15.71
N TRP A 60 6.29 11.04 -14.54
CA TRP A 60 6.88 9.71 -14.44
C TRP A 60 6.13 8.81 -13.47
N ILE A 61 6.27 7.51 -13.71
CA ILE A 61 5.74 6.43 -12.89
C ILE A 61 6.91 5.54 -12.50
N ASP A 62 7.11 5.37 -11.20
CA ASP A 62 8.05 4.38 -10.67
C ASP A 62 7.29 3.05 -10.49
N VAL A 63 7.79 1.98 -11.11
CA VAL A 63 7.21 0.63 -11.06
C VAL A 63 8.20 -0.31 -10.40
N ASP A 64 7.74 -1.01 -9.37
CA ASP A 64 8.54 -1.96 -8.60
C ASP A 64 8.24 -3.40 -9.03
N LEU A 65 9.27 -4.12 -9.51
CA LEU A 65 9.21 -5.57 -9.70
C LEU A 65 9.89 -6.28 -8.55
N VAL A 66 9.12 -7.05 -7.80
CA VAL A 66 9.61 -7.81 -6.64
C VAL A 66 9.53 -9.30 -6.98
N PRO A 67 10.66 -10.05 -6.99
CA PRO A 67 10.60 -11.49 -7.06
C PRO A 67 9.83 -12.03 -5.86
N VAL A 68 8.94 -12.99 -6.07
CA VAL A 68 8.27 -13.69 -4.97
C VAL A 68 8.35 -15.19 -5.17
N ILE A 69 8.40 -15.92 -4.06
CA ILE A 69 8.19 -17.37 -4.04
C ILE A 69 6.83 -17.60 -3.42
N GLU A 70 5.90 -18.16 -4.19
CA GLU A 70 4.55 -18.44 -3.75
C GLU A 70 4.48 -19.80 -3.04
N PHE A 71 3.73 -19.83 -1.95
CA PHE A 71 3.37 -21.03 -1.21
C PHE A 71 1.85 -21.16 -1.18
N ARG A 72 1.37 -22.34 -1.54
CA ARG A 72 -0.06 -22.62 -1.63
C ARG A 72 -0.63 -23.07 -0.30
N TYR A 73 -1.82 -22.57 0.03
CA TYR A 73 -2.65 -23.11 1.11
C TYR A 73 -2.95 -24.62 0.83
N PRO A 74 -2.98 -25.52 1.83
CA PRO A 74 -3.00 -25.27 3.28
C PRO A 74 -1.63 -25.15 3.97
N ASN A 75 -0.52 -25.18 3.23
CA ASN A 75 0.79 -25.01 3.85
C ASN A 75 0.87 -23.61 4.47
N TRP A 76 1.09 -23.55 5.79
CA TRP A 76 1.11 -22.30 6.55
C TRP A 76 2.47 -22.10 7.22
N PRO A 77 3.04 -20.88 7.21
CA PRO A 77 4.31 -20.64 7.86
C PRO A 77 4.19 -20.83 9.37
N SER A 78 5.20 -21.46 9.98
CA SER A 78 5.27 -21.63 11.42
C SER A 78 5.39 -20.28 12.13
N GLY A 79 4.81 -20.18 13.33
CA GLY A 79 4.86 -18.95 14.15
C GLY A 79 3.92 -17.83 13.69
N ILE A 80 3.13 -18.04 12.64
CA ILE A 80 2.08 -17.11 12.22
C ILE A 80 0.74 -17.50 12.81
N GLU A 81 0.11 -16.54 13.47
CA GLU A 81 -1.20 -16.71 14.09
C GLU A 81 -2.29 -16.78 13.01
N LYS A 82 -2.99 -17.91 12.95
CA LYS A 82 -4.19 -18.06 12.14
C LYS A 82 -5.35 -17.34 12.86
N LYS A 83 -6.09 -16.51 12.13
CA LYS A 83 -7.22 -15.74 12.67
C LYS A 83 -8.53 -16.16 12.02
N ASP A 84 -9.63 -16.06 12.75
CA ASP A 84 -10.95 -16.52 12.29
C ASP A 84 -11.43 -15.86 10.99
N TRP A 85 -11.12 -14.58 10.79
CA TRP A 85 -11.48 -13.88 9.55
C TRP A 85 -10.79 -14.46 8.32
N MET A 86 -9.64 -15.13 8.49
CA MET A 86 -8.90 -15.74 7.37
C MET A 86 -9.67 -16.90 6.77
N ASP A 87 -10.49 -17.61 7.56
CA ASP A 87 -11.30 -18.73 7.05
C ASP A 87 -12.47 -18.27 6.18
N LYS A 88 -12.79 -16.96 6.20
CA LYS A 88 -13.77 -16.34 5.29
C LYS A 88 -13.17 -15.99 3.92
N ILE A 89 -11.85 -16.16 3.75
CA ILE A 89 -11.14 -15.87 2.51
C ILE A 89 -10.98 -17.15 1.70
N SER A 90 -11.22 -17.05 0.39
CA SER A 90 -11.04 -18.15 -0.56
C SER A 90 -9.66 -18.80 -0.43
N PRO A 91 -9.53 -20.14 -0.54
CA PRO A 91 -8.25 -20.83 -0.50
C PRO A 91 -7.16 -20.23 -1.40
N VAL A 92 -7.50 -19.79 -2.62
CA VAL A 92 -6.52 -19.20 -3.56
C VAL A 92 -5.93 -17.88 -3.05
N ASP A 93 -6.76 -17.09 -2.36
CA ASP A 93 -6.35 -15.80 -1.80
C ASP A 93 -5.58 -15.96 -0.47
N ARG A 94 -5.53 -17.19 0.08
CA ARG A 94 -4.73 -17.55 1.26
C ARG A 94 -3.32 -18.02 0.92
N ASN A 95 -2.95 -18.04 -0.35
CA ASN A 95 -1.55 -18.22 -0.74
C ASN A 95 -0.71 -17.07 -0.17
N TRP A 96 0.51 -17.39 0.24
CA TRP A 96 1.44 -16.46 0.85
C TRP A 96 2.78 -16.51 0.14
N PHE A 97 3.58 -15.47 0.35
CA PHE A 97 4.78 -15.24 -0.43
C PHE A 97 6.01 -15.05 0.46
N LEU A 98 7.16 -15.44 -0.06
CA LEU A 98 8.45 -14.98 0.42
C LEU A 98 8.97 -13.88 -0.50
N VAL A 99 9.19 -12.70 0.08
CA VAL A 99 9.80 -11.55 -0.62
C VAL A 99 11.27 -11.41 -0.21
N PRO A 100 12.18 -11.07 -1.14
CA PRO A 100 13.61 -10.98 -0.91
C PRO A 100 13.94 -9.65 -0.22
N LYS A 101 13.55 -9.53 1.03
CA LYS A 101 13.86 -8.39 1.88
C LYS A 101 14.57 -8.90 3.11
N SER A 102 15.88 -8.66 3.17
CA SER A 102 16.64 -8.99 4.37
C SER A 102 16.10 -8.21 5.56
N PRO A 103 16.00 -8.83 6.74
CA PRO A 103 15.83 -8.06 7.97
C PRO A 103 17.00 -7.09 8.07
N MET A 104 16.75 -5.89 8.61
CA MET A 104 17.87 -5.00 8.88
C MET A 104 18.82 -5.73 9.81
N SER A 105 20.11 -5.57 9.55
CA SER A 105 21.19 -6.10 10.37
C SER A 105 21.02 -5.60 11.80
N GLU A 106 20.36 -6.40 12.63
CA GLU A 106 20.52 -6.28 14.07
C GLU A 106 21.94 -6.75 14.40
N PRO A 107 22.75 -5.97 15.13
CA PRO A 107 24.11 -6.35 15.49
C PRO A 107 24.19 -7.71 16.20
N ALA A 108 23.08 -8.13 16.83
CA ALA A 108 22.98 -9.33 17.65
C ALA A 108 22.67 -10.62 16.88
N MET A 109 22.33 -10.56 15.59
CA MET A 109 21.94 -11.75 14.81
C MET A 109 23.00 -12.10 13.75
N PRO A 110 23.81 -13.16 13.96
CA PRO A 110 24.79 -13.58 12.97
C PRO A 110 24.12 -14.14 11.70
N ASP A 111 24.56 -13.64 10.55
CA ASP A 111 24.17 -14.04 9.18
C ASP A 111 22.66 -14.21 8.90
N CYS A 112 21.93 -13.10 8.91
CA CYS A 112 20.56 -13.04 8.40
C CYS A 112 20.44 -12.96 6.87
N SER A 113 21.53 -13.15 6.12
CA SER A 113 21.55 -12.93 4.66
C SER A 113 20.63 -13.88 3.89
N HIS A 114 20.24 -15.00 4.51
CA HIS A 114 19.37 -16.03 3.97
C HIS A 114 17.89 -15.86 4.36
N LEU A 115 17.56 -14.88 5.21
CA LEU A 115 16.19 -14.69 5.69
C LEU A 115 15.33 -13.96 4.66
N TRP A 116 14.12 -14.50 4.47
CA TRP A 116 13.09 -13.95 3.61
C TRP A 116 12.01 -13.31 4.47
N ARG A 117 11.33 -12.30 3.93
CA ARG A 117 10.17 -11.70 4.61
C ARG A 117 8.90 -12.37 4.12
N LEU A 118 8.02 -12.70 5.06
CA LEU A 118 6.66 -13.18 4.76
C LEU A 118 5.81 -12.04 4.21
N ASP A 119 4.98 -12.35 3.22
CA ASP A 119 4.04 -11.43 2.61
C ASP A 119 2.68 -12.11 2.36
N PHE A 120 1.60 -11.42 2.73
CA PHE A 120 0.22 -11.94 2.72
C PHE A 120 -0.70 -11.02 1.90
N GLN A 121 -0.14 -10.38 0.87
CA GLN A 121 -0.77 -9.31 0.10
C GLN A 121 -2.16 -9.67 -0.43
N ASN A 122 -2.37 -10.91 -0.88
CA ASN A 122 -3.68 -11.37 -1.38
C ASN A 122 -4.74 -11.32 -0.28
N MET A 123 -4.47 -11.92 0.87
CA MET A 123 -5.38 -11.91 2.02
C MET A 123 -5.69 -10.49 2.49
N GLU A 124 -4.67 -9.64 2.60
CA GLU A 124 -4.85 -8.25 3.00
C GLU A 124 -5.71 -7.47 2.01
N ASN A 125 -5.51 -7.70 0.72
CA ASN A 125 -6.29 -7.04 -0.32
C ASN A 125 -7.75 -7.49 -0.28
N ARG A 126 -8.00 -8.79 -0.06
CA ARG A 126 -9.36 -9.32 0.14
C ARG A 126 -10.01 -8.78 1.39
N LEU A 127 -9.28 -8.65 2.50
CA LEU A 127 -9.81 -8.12 3.76
C LEU A 127 -10.41 -6.72 3.58
N ILE A 128 -9.75 -5.86 2.81
CA ILE A 128 -10.20 -4.47 2.56
C ILE A 128 -11.01 -4.32 1.26
N GLN A 129 -11.20 -5.41 0.51
CA GLN A 129 -11.95 -5.38 -0.73
C GLN A 129 -13.45 -5.30 -0.44
N ASP A 130 -14.14 -4.39 -1.14
CA ASP A 130 -15.60 -4.23 -1.09
C ASP A 130 -16.17 -3.90 0.31
N TYR A 131 -15.34 -3.30 1.17
CA TYR A 131 -15.72 -2.76 2.47
C TYR A 131 -15.88 -1.23 2.42
N GLY A 132 -16.91 -0.77 1.68
CA GLY A 132 -17.36 0.63 1.65
C GLY A 132 -16.22 1.66 1.57
N CYS A 133 -16.11 2.51 2.59
CA CYS A 133 -15.13 3.59 2.64
C CYS A 133 -13.74 3.21 3.20
N VAL A 134 -13.44 1.93 3.46
CA VAL A 134 -12.12 1.50 3.98
C VAL A 134 -10.96 1.92 3.08
N LYS A 135 -11.02 1.60 1.77
CA LYS A 135 -9.97 2.00 0.81
C LYS A 135 -9.86 3.52 0.67
N PRO A 136 -10.97 4.28 0.53
CA PRO A 136 -10.93 5.74 0.62
C PRO A 136 -10.25 6.30 1.88
N ILE A 137 -10.55 5.76 3.07
CA ILE A 137 -9.92 6.19 4.32
C ILE A 137 -8.41 5.92 4.32
N ILE A 138 -7.97 4.75 3.82
CA ILE A 138 -6.53 4.46 3.65
C ILE A 138 -5.87 5.50 2.74
N ARG A 139 -6.52 5.90 1.64
CA ARG A 139 -6.01 6.94 0.72
C ARG A 139 -5.92 8.30 1.41
N LEU A 140 -6.94 8.71 2.16
CA LEU A 140 -6.92 9.97 2.91
C LEU A 140 -5.81 9.99 3.97
N LEU A 141 -5.61 8.89 4.71
CA LEU A 141 -4.50 8.78 5.67
C LEU A 141 -3.14 8.88 5.00
N LYS A 142 -2.95 8.21 3.85
CA LYS A 142 -1.70 8.31 3.09
C LYS A 142 -1.43 9.73 2.62
N THR A 143 -2.47 10.40 2.11
CA THR A 143 -2.41 11.79 1.65
C THR A 143 -2.04 12.71 2.81
N THR A 144 -2.72 12.60 3.95
CA THR A 144 -2.40 13.33 5.18
C THR A 144 -0.94 13.11 5.58
N ARG A 145 -0.50 11.84 5.64
CA ARG A 145 0.89 11.52 5.95
C ARG A 145 1.88 12.18 4.98
N ASP A 146 1.58 12.20 3.68
CA ASP A 146 2.46 12.81 2.68
C ASP A 146 2.52 14.34 2.83
N THR A 147 1.38 14.99 3.04
CA THR A 147 1.26 16.44 3.31
C THR A 147 2.09 16.86 4.52
N TYR A 148 1.99 16.12 5.62
CA TYR A 148 2.72 16.41 6.86
C TYR A 148 4.09 15.70 6.96
N LYS A 149 4.52 15.01 5.89
CA LYS A 149 5.80 14.29 5.78
C LYS A 149 6.08 13.35 6.96
N TRP A 150 5.05 12.67 7.45
CA TRP A 150 5.22 11.73 8.56
C TRP A 150 6.00 10.49 8.12
N ASN A 151 6.95 10.06 8.96
CA ASN A 151 7.76 8.87 8.71
C ASN A 151 6.98 7.55 8.99
N LEU A 152 5.78 7.42 8.42
CA LEU A 152 4.94 6.23 8.48
C LEU A 152 4.89 5.61 7.08
N SER A 153 5.11 4.29 7.00
CA SER A 153 4.99 3.61 5.71
C SER A 153 3.52 3.54 5.25
N SER A 154 3.28 3.47 3.94
CA SER A 154 1.91 3.21 3.45
C SER A 154 1.38 1.87 3.96
N TYR A 155 2.29 0.90 4.13
CA TYR A 155 1.97 -0.40 4.67
C TYR A 155 1.47 -0.33 6.12
N SER A 156 2.16 0.42 6.99
CA SER A 156 1.71 0.62 8.38
C SER A 156 0.35 1.30 8.46
N LEU A 157 0.06 2.28 7.60
CA LEU A 157 -1.28 2.90 7.55
C LEU A 157 -2.37 1.92 7.08
N LYS A 158 -2.08 1.13 6.04
CA LYS A 158 -2.98 0.04 5.59
C LYS A 158 -3.26 -0.93 6.74
N THR A 159 -2.22 -1.41 7.42
CA THR A 159 -2.33 -2.32 8.57
C THR A 159 -3.12 -1.72 9.72
N PHE A 160 -2.91 -0.44 10.03
CA PHE A 160 -3.69 0.24 11.06
C PHE A 160 -5.18 0.23 10.75
N VAL A 161 -5.59 0.58 9.52
CA VAL A 161 -7.00 0.54 9.12
C VAL A 161 -7.55 -0.89 9.10
N MET A 162 -6.76 -1.88 8.70
CA MET A 162 -7.17 -3.30 8.79
C MET A 162 -7.50 -3.72 10.24
N HIS A 163 -6.72 -3.27 11.23
CA HIS A 163 -7.06 -3.51 12.65
C HIS A 163 -8.37 -2.82 13.05
N GLN A 164 -8.61 -1.58 12.62
CA GLN A 164 -9.87 -0.89 12.88
C GLN A 164 -11.06 -1.64 12.24
N LEU A 165 -10.90 -2.11 11.00
CA LEU A 165 -11.90 -2.92 10.30
C LEU A 165 -12.19 -4.22 11.04
N LEU A 166 -11.18 -4.95 11.51
CA LEU A 166 -11.39 -6.18 12.25
C LEU A 166 -12.03 -5.95 13.63
N ALA A 167 -11.73 -4.82 14.28
CA ALA A 167 -12.37 -4.44 15.54
C ALA A 167 -13.86 -4.07 15.37
N LYS A 168 -14.25 -3.59 14.17
CA LYS A 168 -15.64 -3.27 13.79
C LYS A 168 -15.94 -3.85 12.41
N TYR A 169 -16.08 -5.18 12.36
CA TYR A 169 -16.27 -5.93 11.11
C TYR A 169 -17.74 -5.91 10.64
N ASP A 170 -18.25 -4.72 10.35
CA ASP A 170 -19.63 -4.47 9.96
C ASP A 170 -19.71 -3.57 8.72
N ARG A 171 -20.44 -3.98 7.69
CA ARG A 171 -20.51 -3.23 6.42
C ARG A 171 -21.28 -1.91 6.56
N GLY A 172 -22.30 -1.85 7.41
CA GLY A 172 -23.09 -0.63 7.63
C GLY A 172 -22.25 0.46 8.32
N TYR A 173 -21.37 0.06 9.24
CA TYR A 173 -20.42 0.95 9.88
C TYR A 173 -19.53 1.63 8.83
N TRP A 174 -18.91 0.85 7.95
CA TRP A 174 -18.01 1.33 6.89
C TRP A 174 -18.73 1.87 5.64
N ASP A 175 -20.03 2.15 5.69
CA ASP A 175 -20.79 2.71 4.57
C ASP A 175 -20.16 4.02 4.06
N PRO A 176 -20.12 4.28 2.73
CA PRO A 176 -19.60 5.52 2.16
C PRO A 176 -20.19 6.81 2.74
N LYS A 177 -21.45 6.81 3.17
CA LYS A 177 -22.09 7.97 3.82
C LYS A 177 -21.41 8.37 5.13
N ASN A 178 -20.74 7.43 5.79
CA ASN A 178 -20.02 7.65 7.05
C ASN A 178 -18.56 8.09 6.84
N GLN A 179 -18.08 8.18 5.59
CA GLN A 179 -16.64 8.33 5.28
C GLN A 179 -15.98 9.50 6.02
N GLY A 180 -16.61 10.69 6.04
CA GLY A 180 -16.02 11.87 6.68
C GLY A 180 -15.84 11.68 8.20
N ILE A 181 -16.90 11.25 8.88
CA ILE A 181 -16.87 11.01 10.33
C ILE A 181 -15.92 9.86 10.67
N LEU A 182 -15.91 8.79 9.87
CA LEU A 182 -15.00 7.66 10.06
C LEU A 182 -13.55 8.03 9.83
N PHE A 183 -13.25 8.86 8.83
CA PHE A 183 -11.90 9.35 8.61
C PHE A 183 -11.38 10.10 9.85
N ILE A 184 -12.18 11.01 10.42
CA ILE A 184 -11.82 11.72 11.66
C ILE A 184 -11.59 10.74 12.81
N LYS A 185 -12.50 9.78 13.02
CA LYS A 185 -12.38 8.77 14.08
C LYS A 185 -11.12 7.90 13.91
N VAL A 186 -10.85 7.43 12.70
CA VAL A 186 -9.67 6.60 12.41
C VAL A 186 -8.38 7.41 12.58
N LEU A 187 -8.37 8.67 12.14
CA LEU A 187 -7.23 9.58 12.32
C LEU A 187 -6.96 9.84 13.81
N GLU A 188 -7.99 10.12 14.59
CA GLU A 188 -7.92 10.28 16.06
C GLU A 188 -7.38 9.02 16.74
N SER A 189 -7.91 7.85 16.39
CA SER A 189 -7.41 6.55 16.89
C SER A 189 -5.93 6.33 16.55
N LEU A 190 -5.48 6.73 15.36
CA LEU A 190 -4.06 6.65 14.99
C LEU A 190 -3.21 7.55 15.90
N GLY A 191 -3.67 8.77 16.18
CA GLY A 191 -3.03 9.69 17.11
C GLY A 191 -2.90 9.09 18.51
N HIS A 192 -3.95 8.46 19.02
CA HIS A 192 -3.91 7.76 20.32
C HIS A 192 -2.94 6.58 20.31
N ALA A 193 -2.98 5.73 19.29
CA ALA A 193 -2.10 4.56 19.18
C ALA A 193 -0.62 4.95 19.16
N LEU A 194 -0.26 6.08 18.52
CA LEU A 194 1.11 6.59 18.47
C LEU A 194 1.60 7.21 19.79
N ASP A 195 0.69 7.65 20.66
CA ASP A 195 1.00 8.27 21.96
C ASP A 195 1.13 7.24 23.09
N GLN A 196 0.52 6.06 22.91
CA GLN A 196 0.52 4.99 23.90
C GLN A 196 1.90 4.33 24.07
N SER A 197 2.14 3.82 25.28
CA SER A 197 3.28 2.96 25.56
C SER A 197 3.00 1.54 25.03
N GLY A 198 3.75 1.10 24.02
CA GLY A 198 3.64 -0.24 23.44
C GLY A 198 3.72 -0.24 21.91
N PRO A 199 3.40 -1.37 21.26
CA PRO A 199 3.25 -1.45 19.81
C PRO A 199 2.14 -0.50 19.33
N ALA A 200 2.48 0.50 18.51
CA ALA A 200 1.47 1.42 17.99
C ALA A 200 0.70 0.82 16.81
N ILE A 201 1.40 0.09 15.93
CA ILE A 201 0.79 -0.58 14.78
C ILE A 201 1.36 -1.99 14.68
N PRO A 202 0.80 -2.96 15.42
CA PRO A 202 1.25 -4.34 15.34
C PRO A 202 1.01 -4.91 13.93
N PHE A 203 1.93 -5.75 13.45
CA PHE A 203 1.78 -6.46 12.19
C PHE A 203 0.59 -7.42 12.27
N LEU A 204 -0.22 -7.46 11.21
CA LEU A 204 -1.52 -8.15 11.22
C LEU A 204 -1.39 -9.66 11.51
N PHE A 205 -0.31 -10.30 11.07
CA PHE A 205 -0.11 -11.75 11.17
C PHE A 205 0.89 -12.15 12.27
N HIS A 206 1.53 -11.17 12.92
CA HIS A 206 2.47 -11.40 14.03
C HIS A 206 2.42 -10.20 14.99
N PRO A 207 1.44 -10.16 15.91
CA PRO A 207 1.14 -8.97 16.73
C PRO A 207 2.30 -8.45 17.60
N LYS A 208 3.32 -9.29 17.86
CA LYS A 208 4.52 -8.88 18.60
C LYS A 208 5.47 -7.96 17.80
N MET A 209 5.31 -7.86 16.48
CA MET A 209 6.12 -6.96 15.64
C MET A 209 5.39 -5.63 15.44
N ASP A 210 5.97 -4.51 15.87
CA ASP A 210 5.42 -3.17 15.64
C ASP A 210 5.98 -2.58 14.35
N LEU A 211 5.10 -2.26 13.38
CA LEU A 211 5.47 -1.62 12.13
C LEU A 211 6.01 -0.20 12.30
N THR A 212 5.90 0.36 13.51
CA THR A 212 6.43 1.68 13.88
C THR A 212 7.60 1.61 14.86
N GLU A 213 8.17 0.43 15.12
CA GLU A 213 9.26 0.22 16.10
C GLU A 213 10.46 1.17 15.87
N LYS A 214 10.74 1.50 14.60
CA LYS A 214 11.89 2.33 14.17
C LYS A 214 11.65 3.82 14.35
N ILE A 215 10.41 4.23 14.61
CA ILE A 215 10.06 5.63 14.81
C ILE A 215 10.30 5.94 16.28
N LYS A 216 11.19 6.91 16.54
CA LYS A 216 11.51 7.33 17.90
C LYS A 216 10.25 7.83 18.63
N LYS A 217 10.15 7.55 19.93
CA LYS A 217 9.01 7.97 20.76
C LYS A 217 8.69 9.48 20.63
N PRO A 218 9.66 10.42 20.65
CA PRO A 218 9.36 11.84 20.44
C PRO A 218 8.71 12.12 19.08
N THR A 219 9.18 11.46 18.02
CA THR A 219 8.58 11.59 16.68
C THR A 219 7.14 11.07 16.67
N LYS A 220 6.85 9.93 17.31
CA LYS A 220 5.48 9.41 17.42
C LYS A 220 4.56 10.40 18.16
N ARG A 221 5.02 10.98 19.28
CA ARG A 221 4.29 12.00 20.04
C ARG A 221 4.03 13.27 19.22
N ASN A 222 5.01 13.74 18.45
CA ASN A 222 4.83 14.90 17.58
C ASN A 222 3.76 14.64 16.50
N ILE A 223 3.78 13.44 15.89
CA ILE A 223 2.73 13.03 14.94
C ILE A 223 1.37 13.00 15.65
N SER A 224 1.29 12.41 16.85
CA SER A 224 0.07 12.39 17.67
C SER A 224 -0.46 13.80 17.97
N GLY A 225 0.39 14.73 18.40
CA GLY A 225 0.01 16.12 18.64
C GLY A 225 -0.52 16.83 17.39
N THR A 226 0.14 16.59 16.25
CA THR A 226 -0.30 17.11 14.94
C THR A 226 -1.68 16.55 14.58
N ILE A 227 -1.89 15.25 14.75
CA ILE A 227 -3.18 14.59 14.53
C ILE A 227 -4.27 15.19 15.40
N LYS A 228 -4.01 15.37 16.70
CA LYS A 228 -4.97 15.99 17.64
C LYS A 228 -5.37 17.39 17.17
N HIS A 229 -4.42 18.18 16.67
CA HIS A 229 -4.69 19.49 16.09
C HIS A 229 -5.59 19.40 14.84
N ILE A 230 -5.26 18.53 13.89
CA ILE A 230 -6.04 18.32 12.66
C ILE A 230 -7.47 17.90 12.99
N VAL A 231 -7.62 16.89 13.85
CA VAL A 231 -8.93 16.36 14.27
C VAL A 231 -9.78 17.45 14.91
N ARG A 232 -9.20 18.26 15.81
CA ARG A 232 -9.90 19.40 16.42
C ARG A 232 -10.38 20.38 15.36
N LYS A 233 -9.53 20.75 14.40
CA LYS A 233 -9.89 21.67 13.31
C LYS A 233 -10.95 21.11 12.37
N LEU A 234 -10.89 19.83 12.02
CA LEU A 234 -11.91 19.18 11.21
C LEU A 234 -13.28 19.11 11.91
N ARG A 235 -13.29 18.98 13.24
CA ARG A 235 -14.53 19.01 14.03
C ARG A 235 -15.11 20.42 14.14
N GLU A 236 -14.26 21.44 14.27
CA GLU A 236 -14.67 22.86 14.32
C GLU A 236 -15.10 23.40 12.95
N SER A 237 -14.48 22.94 11.87
CA SER A 237 -14.70 23.47 10.51
C SER A 237 -14.51 22.36 9.45
N PRO A 238 -15.50 21.46 9.27
CA PRO A 238 -15.40 20.35 8.32
C PRO A 238 -15.11 20.79 6.89
N ASP A 239 -15.56 21.98 6.49
CA ASP A 239 -15.39 22.51 5.13
C ASP A 239 -13.91 22.77 4.77
N ARG A 240 -13.04 22.91 5.78
CA ARG A 240 -11.59 23.08 5.59
C ARG A 240 -10.83 21.76 5.42
N CYS A 241 -11.54 20.64 5.24
CA CYS A 241 -10.92 19.32 5.10
C CYS A 241 -9.88 19.27 3.97
N CYS A 242 -10.22 19.78 2.79
CA CYS A 242 -9.31 19.78 1.64
C CYS A 242 -8.01 20.53 1.94
N GLU A 243 -8.11 21.72 2.53
CA GLU A 243 -6.94 22.53 2.92
C GLU A 243 -6.07 21.79 3.95
N LEU A 244 -6.68 21.23 4.99
CA LEU A 244 -5.96 20.56 6.08
C LEU A 244 -5.29 19.25 5.65
N ILE A 245 -5.88 18.53 4.69
CA ILE A 245 -5.41 17.20 4.27
C ILE A 245 -4.50 17.28 3.04
N LEU A 246 -4.77 18.18 2.10
CA LEU A 246 -4.01 18.31 0.85
C LEU A 246 -2.91 19.39 0.92
N GLY A 247 -2.98 20.30 1.89
CA GLY A 247 -2.09 21.47 1.98
C GLY A 247 -2.34 22.49 0.87
N GLU A 248 -1.55 23.57 0.86
CA GLU A 248 -1.68 24.67 -0.12
C GLU A 248 -1.53 24.22 -1.59
N SER A 249 -0.91 23.08 -1.85
CA SER A 249 -0.72 22.52 -3.20
C SER A 249 -1.91 21.75 -3.77
N GLY A 250 -2.98 21.53 -3.00
CA GLY A 250 -4.12 20.69 -3.40
C GLY A 250 -5.45 21.41 -3.56
N MET A 251 -5.46 22.74 -3.50
CA MET A 251 -6.66 23.51 -3.83
C MET A 251 -6.89 23.41 -5.35
N PRO A 252 -8.06 22.96 -5.83
CA PRO A 252 -8.43 23.17 -7.22
C PRO A 252 -8.34 24.68 -7.49
N ALA A 253 -7.79 25.05 -8.65
CA ALA A 253 -7.76 26.45 -9.07
C ALA A 253 -9.16 27.06 -8.90
N PRO A 254 -9.29 28.29 -8.38
CA PRO A 254 -10.59 28.96 -8.34
C PRO A 254 -11.17 28.94 -9.75
N PRO A 255 -12.47 28.65 -9.91
CA PRO A 255 -13.09 28.66 -11.23
C PRO A 255 -12.88 30.05 -11.82
N ASP A 256 -12.20 30.12 -12.97
CA ASP A 256 -12.11 31.35 -13.73
C ASP A 256 -13.56 31.80 -14.02
N ASP A 257 -13.84 33.05 -13.62
CA ASP A 257 -15.10 33.73 -13.81
C ASP A 257 -15.36 33.92 -15.31
N VAL A 258 -15.89 32.88 -15.95
CA VAL A 258 -16.52 32.96 -17.26
C VAL A 258 -17.81 32.16 -17.20
N THR A 259 -18.91 32.91 -17.16
CA THR A 259 -20.26 32.47 -17.43
C THR A 259 -20.31 31.64 -18.71
N GLN A 260 -20.33 30.32 -18.59
CA GLN A 260 -20.89 29.43 -19.60
C GLN A 260 -21.77 28.39 -18.94
N GLU A 261 -23.04 28.43 -19.31
CA GLU A 261 -24.09 27.49 -18.93
C GLU A 261 -23.60 26.05 -19.09
N ALA A 262 -23.62 25.30 -17.99
CA ALA A 262 -23.33 23.88 -18.00
C ALA A 262 -24.44 23.14 -18.76
N LYS A 263 -24.21 22.88 -20.06
CA LYS A 263 -24.95 21.85 -20.78
C LYS A 263 -24.59 20.49 -20.17
N PHE A 264 -25.59 19.87 -19.55
CA PHE A 264 -25.55 18.50 -19.08
C PHE A 264 -25.28 17.57 -20.27
N ILE A 265 -24.06 17.02 -20.35
CA ILE A 265 -23.76 15.89 -21.22
C ILE A 265 -23.73 14.65 -20.31
N PRO A 266 -24.72 13.74 -20.40
CA PRO A 266 -24.71 12.53 -19.59
C PRO A 266 -23.57 11.63 -20.06
N TYR A 267 -22.59 11.40 -19.19
CA TYR A 267 -21.60 10.35 -19.41
C TYR A 267 -22.26 9.00 -19.13
N VAL A 268 -22.63 8.31 -20.21
CA VAL A 268 -23.13 6.94 -20.19
C VAL A 268 -21.98 6.02 -19.78
N VAL A 269 -22.12 5.36 -18.64
CA VAL A 269 -21.26 4.25 -18.24
C VAL A 269 -21.64 3.05 -19.09
N HIS A 270 -20.82 2.70 -20.07
CA HIS A 270 -20.88 1.36 -20.66
C HIS A 270 -20.38 0.36 -19.63
N GLN A 271 -21.32 -0.27 -18.91
CA GLN A 271 -21.10 -1.59 -18.33
C GLN A 271 -20.97 -2.57 -19.50
N THR A 272 -19.78 -3.11 -19.70
CA THR A 272 -19.65 -4.40 -20.38
C THR A 272 -19.50 -5.44 -19.29
N GLU A 273 -20.62 -6.08 -18.96
CA GLU A 273 -20.63 -7.45 -18.47
C GLU A 273 -19.82 -8.29 -19.46
N ASN A 274 -18.82 -9.02 -18.97
CA ASN A 274 -18.47 -10.27 -19.62
C ASN A 274 -18.09 -11.29 -18.55
N SER A 275 -19.06 -12.17 -18.34
CA SER A 275 -18.98 -13.50 -17.78
C SER A 275 -17.75 -14.30 -18.23
N GLY A 276 -17.25 -15.12 -17.30
CA GLY A 276 -16.57 -16.41 -17.51
C GLY A 276 -15.72 -16.61 -18.76
N GLY A 277 -14.41 -16.75 -18.58
CA GLY A 277 -13.53 -17.25 -19.64
C GLY A 277 -12.12 -17.50 -19.14
N ALA A 278 -11.82 -18.75 -18.80
CA ALA A 278 -10.47 -19.23 -18.63
C ALA A 278 -9.71 -19.09 -19.96
N TRP A 279 -8.49 -18.55 -19.92
CA TRP A 279 -7.54 -18.70 -21.02
C TRP A 279 -6.19 -19.12 -20.46
N ALA A 280 -5.87 -20.38 -20.75
CA ALA A 280 -4.55 -20.95 -20.67
C ALA A 280 -3.63 -20.23 -21.66
N LEU A 281 -2.40 -19.94 -21.25
CA LEU A 281 -1.31 -19.63 -22.16
C LEU A 281 -0.41 -20.86 -22.23
N VAL A 282 -0.51 -21.51 -23.38
CA VAL A 282 0.43 -22.49 -23.93
C VAL A 282 1.78 -21.77 -24.09
N LEU A 283 2.83 -22.41 -23.59
CA LEU A 283 4.22 -22.07 -23.91
C LEU A 283 4.73 -23.20 -24.81
N ASP A 284 5.05 -22.85 -26.05
CA ASP A 284 6.12 -23.52 -26.79
C ASP A 284 7.48 -22.98 -26.31
#